data_AF-A0A2J6WRL4-F1
#
_entry.id   AF-A0A2J6WRL4-F1
#
_cell.length_a   1.000
_cell.length_b   1.000
_cell.length_c   1.000
_cell.angle_alpha   90.00
_cell.angle_beta   90.00
_cell.angle_gamma   90.00
#
_symmetry.space_group_name_H-M   'P 1'
#
loop_
_entity.id
_entity.type
_entity.pdbx_description
1 polymer ?
#
loop_
_entity_poly.entity_id
_entity_poly.type
_entity_poly.pdbx_seq_one_letter_code
_entity_poly.pdbx_strand_id
1 'polypeptide(L)'
;MSPTFAGDIKVFAVGTLSYIIDELVKAYNMKYPNDMVKIIIGSAGKGYNQIENGAPYDIFLSADMEYPENLKKKGFAISDVKPYLMEFWRQYE
;
A
#
# COMPACT_ATOMS: atom_id res chain seq x y z
N MET A 1 3.15 -2.22 -29.08
CA MET A 1 2.04 -1.57 -28.35
C MET A 1 1.54 -2.61 -27.36
N SER A 2 1.90 -2.49 -26.08
CA SER A 2 1.43 -3.43 -25.06
C SER A 2 -0.01 -3.09 -24.70
N PRO A 3 -0.92 -4.07 -24.62
CA PRO A 3 -2.30 -3.80 -24.23
C PRO A 3 -2.32 -3.27 -22.79
N THR A 4 -2.94 -2.11 -22.60
CA THR A 4 -3.27 -1.57 -21.27
C THR A 4 -4.32 -2.49 -20.66
N PHE A 5 -3.89 -3.50 -19.92
CA PHE A 5 -4.77 -4.31 -19.10
C PHE A 5 -5.24 -3.44 -17.92
N ALA A 6 -6.54 -3.49 -17.61
CA ALA A 6 -7.04 -3.06 -16.31
C ALA A 6 -6.23 -3.80 -15.24
N GLY A 7 -5.27 -3.12 -14.64
CA GLY A 7 -4.30 -3.72 -13.72
C GLY A 7 -4.91 -3.84 -12.35
N ASP A 8 -5.01 -5.06 -11.82
CA ASP A 8 -5.32 -5.27 -10.41
C ASP A 8 -4.25 -4.56 -9.55
N ILE A 9 -4.65 -3.58 -8.74
CA ILE A 9 -3.74 -2.89 -7.82
C ILE A 9 -3.61 -3.75 -6.55
N LYS A 10 -2.43 -4.32 -6.32
CA LYS A 10 -2.14 -5.15 -5.15
C LYS A 10 -1.55 -4.33 -4.03
N VAL A 11 -2.31 -4.21 -2.94
CA VAL A 11 -1.92 -3.45 -1.75
C VAL A 11 -1.68 -4.41 -0.60
N PHE A 12 -0.50 -4.39 0.00
CA PHE A 12 -0.29 -5.00 1.31
C PHE A 12 -0.47 -3.94 2.39
N ALA A 13 -1.36 -4.19 3.35
CA ALA A 13 -1.59 -3.32 4.49
C ALA A 13 -1.35 -4.06 5.81
N VAL A 14 -0.69 -3.39 6.75
CA VAL A 14 -0.55 -3.95 8.10
C VAL A 14 -1.91 -3.96 8.81
N GLY A 15 -2.16 -4.97 9.65
CA GLY A 15 -3.45 -5.19 10.30
C GLY A 15 -4.01 -3.99 11.08
N THR A 16 -3.15 -3.14 11.65
CA THR A 16 -3.58 -1.91 12.34
C THR A 16 -4.22 -0.87 11.41
N LEU A 17 -3.99 -0.96 10.10
CA LEU A 17 -4.52 -0.06 9.08
C LEU A 17 -5.77 -0.62 8.38
N SER A 18 -6.25 -1.80 8.77
CA SER A 18 -7.37 -2.49 8.10
C SER A 18 -8.63 -1.64 8.02
N TYR A 19 -8.97 -0.91 9.07
CA TYR A 19 -10.16 -0.07 9.09
C TYR A 19 -10.06 1.08 8.08
N ILE A 20 -8.89 1.70 7.98
CA ILE A 20 -8.64 2.88 7.15
C ILE A 20 -8.54 2.49 5.68
N ILE A 21 -7.90 1.36 5.38
CA ILE A 21 -7.72 0.92 4.00
C ILE A 21 -9.06 0.54 3.35
N ASP A 22 -10.00 0.01 4.12
CA ASP A 22 -11.36 -0.30 3.64
C ASP A 22 -12.09 0.96 3.18
N GLU A 23 -12.02 2.05 3.95
CA GLU A 23 -12.62 3.34 3.58
C GLU A 23 -11.93 3.99 2.38
N LEU A 24 -10.60 3.95 2.35
CA LEU A 24 -9.81 4.47 1.23
C LEU A 24 -10.13 3.75 -0.08
N VAL A 25 -10.26 2.42 -0.05
CA VAL A 25 -10.60 1.64 -1.25
C VAL A 25 -12.03 1.89 -1.69
N LYS A 26 -12.98 2.05 -0.77
CA LYS A 26 -14.34 2.47 -1.14
C LYS A 26 -14.34 3.83 -1.82
N ALA A 27 -13.65 4.82 -1.26
CA ALA A 27 -13.55 6.16 -1.84
C ALA A 27 -12.84 6.14 -3.21
N TYR A 28 -11.78 5.34 -3.37
CA TYR A 28 -11.09 5.15 -4.63
C TYR A 28 -12.01 4.53 -5.70
N ASN A 29 -12.69 3.44 -5.36
CA ASN A 29 -13.58 2.74 -6.28
C ASN A 29 -14.80 3.58 -6.71
N MET A 30 -15.27 4.50 -5.87
CA MET A 30 -16.31 5.47 -6.28
C MET A 30 -15.83 6.38 -7.42
N LYS A 31 -14.55 6.74 -7.43
CA LYS A 31 -13.96 7.59 -8.48
C LYS A 31 -13.48 6.78 -9.69
N TYR A 32 -13.04 5.55 -9.46
CA TYR A 32 -12.50 4.64 -10.48
C TYR A 32 -13.18 3.27 -10.40
N PRO A 33 -14.44 3.14 -10.85
CA PRO A 33 -15.25 1.92 -10.66
C PRO A 33 -14.78 0.72 -11.48
N ASN A 34 -13.91 0.93 -12.47
CA ASN A 34 -13.36 -0.13 -13.32
C ASN A 34 -12.01 -0.67 -12.81
N ASP A 35 -11.43 -0.03 -11.79
CA ASP A 35 -10.17 -0.48 -11.20
C ASP A 35 -10.46 -1.51 -10.11
N MET A 36 -9.64 -2.56 -10.03
CA MET A 36 -9.76 -3.59 -9.01
C MET A 36 -8.60 -3.45 -8.01
N VAL A 37 -8.94 -3.12 -6.76
CA VAL A 37 -7.96 -3.06 -5.67
C VAL A 37 -8.01 -4.36 -4.86
N LYS A 38 -6.89 -5.07 -4.79
CA LYS A 38 -6.72 -6.31 -4.01
C LYS A 38 -5.90 -6.01 -2.76
N ILE A 39 -6.55 -6.08 -1.60
CA ILE A 39 -5.92 -5.80 -0.31
C ILE A 39 -5.48 -7.12 0.35
N ILE A 40 -4.22 -7.18 0.76
CA ILE A 40 -3.66 -8.26 1.56
C ILE A 40 -3.35 -7.68 2.94
N ILE A 41 -3.91 -8.29 3.98
CA ILE A 41 -3.69 -7.86 5.37
C ILE A 41 -2.74 -8.80 6.08
N GLY A 42 -1.77 -8.25 6.81
CA GLY A 42 -0.83 -9.04 7.60
C GLY A 42 -0.01 -8.21 8.58
N SER A 43 1.06 -8.80 9.12
CA SER A 43 2.04 -8.07 9.93
C SER A 43 3.07 -7.35 9.04
N ALA A 44 3.69 -6.30 9.57
CA ALA A 44 4.71 -5.54 8.85
C ALA A 44 5.89 -6.44 8.42
N GLY A 45 6.41 -7.27 9.33
CA GLY A 45 7.47 -8.23 9.03
C GLY A 45 7.08 -9.27 7.98
N LYS A 46 5.80 -9.71 7.95
CA LYS A 46 5.32 -10.64 6.91
C LYS A 46 5.27 -9.96 5.54
N GLY A 47 4.82 -8.71 5.47
CA GLY A 47 4.83 -7.94 4.22
C GLY A 47 6.25 -7.66 3.73
N TYR A 48 7.12 -7.21 4.64
CA TYR A 48 8.54 -6.99 4.39
C TYR A 48 9.22 -8.22 3.79
N ASN A 49 9.12 -9.37 4.48
CA ASN A 49 9.71 -10.62 4.01
C ASN A 49 9.14 -11.03 2.65
N GLN A 50 7.82 -10.89 2.43
CA GLN A 50 7.24 -11.25 1.13
C GLN A 50 7.77 -10.36 0.00
N ILE A 51 7.92 -9.06 0.22
CA ILE A 51 8.50 -8.13 -0.76
C ILE A 51 9.95 -8.51 -1.06
N GLU A 52 10.76 -8.80 -0.03
CA GLU A 52 12.13 -9.25 -0.22
C GLU A 52 12.21 -10.58 -0.99
N ASN A 53 11.22 -11.44 -0.85
CA ASN A 53 11.09 -12.70 -1.59
C ASN A 53 10.44 -12.53 -2.98
N GLY A 54 10.24 -11.30 -3.45
CA GLY A 54 9.75 -11.02 -4.81
C GLY A 54 8.23 -11.04 -4.95
N ALA A 55 7.47 -10.93 -3.86
CA ALA A 55 6.02 -10.78 -3.95
C ALA A 55 5.68 -9.47 -4.70
N PRO A 56 4.86 -9.55 -5.77
CA PRO A 56 4.60 -8.40 -6.63
C PRO A 56 3.48 -7.53 -6.04
N TYR A 57 3.80 -6.77 -5.00
CA TYR A 57 2.92 -5.74 -4.44
C TYR A 57 3.18 -4.40 -5.12
N ASP A 58 2.12 -3.67 -5.45
CA ASP A 58 2.21 -2.33 -6.01
C ASP A 58 2.34 -1.27 -4.90
N ILE A 59 1.69 -1.50 -3.76
CA ILE A 59 1.68 -0.58 -2.62
C ILE A 59 1.89 -1.37 -1.32
N PHE A 60 2.79 -0.88 -0.47
CA PHE A 60 3.02 -1.39 0.89
C PHE A 60 2.69 -0.30 1.92
N LEU A 61 1.74 -0.58 2.80
CA LEU A 61 1.30 0.33 3.87
C LEU A 61 1.66 -0.26 5.24
N SER A 62 2.51 0.47 5.96
CA SER A 62 2.94 0.13 7.31
C SER A 62 2.61 1.28 8.26
N ALA A 63 2.26 0.93 9.51
CA ALA A 63 2.09 1.89 10.60
C ALA A 63 3.45 2.35 11.16
N ASP A 64 4.50 1.57 10.91
CA ASP A 64 5.88 1.86 11.29
C ASP A 64 6.69 2.17 10.02
N MET A 65 7.31 3.35 9.97
CA MET A 65 8.06 3.86 8.83
C MET A 65 9.40 3.11 8.62
N GLU A 66 9.91 2.41 9.63
CA GLU A 66 11.18 1.70 9.50
C GLU A 66 11.11 0.61 8.41
N TYR A 67 9.98 -0.08 8.28
CA TYR A 67 9.77 -1.11 7.25
C TYR A 67 9.84 -0.57 5.81
N PRO A 68 9.01 0.41 5.40
CA PRO A 68 9.09 0.97 4.06
C PRO A 68 10.42 1.68 3.79
N GLU A 69 11.03 2.32 4.79
CA GLU A 69 12.35 2.94 4.64
C GLU A 69 13.45 1.90 4.37
N ASN A 70 13.43 0.79 5.11
CA ASN A 70 14.39 -0.29 4.89
C ASN A 70 14.19 -0.96 3.53
N LEU A 71 12.93 -1.14 3.07
CA LEU A 71 12.66 -1.62 1.71
C LEU A 71 13.20 -0.67 0.65
N LYS A 72 13.04 0.65 0.85
CA LYS A 72 13.61 1.67 -0.05
C LYS A 72 15.13 1.62 -0.11
N LYS A 73 15.80 1.57 1.05
CA LYS A 73 17.27 1.46 1.15
C LYS A 73 17.79 0.22 0.44
N LYS A 74 17.05 -0.89 0.48
CA LYS A 74 17.37 -2.15 -0.20
C LYS A 74 17.02 -2.17 -1.69
N GLY A 75 16.42 -1.11 -2.23
CA GLY A 75 16.05 -1.00 -3.65
C GLY A 75 14.73 -1.70 -4.03
N PHE A 76 13.93 -2.13 -3.06
CA PHE A 76 12.63 -2.76 -3.31
C PHE A 76 11.49 -1.74 -3.50
N ALA A 77 11.73 -0.45 -3.28
CA ALA A 77 10.74 0.61 -3.50
C ALA A 77 11.24 1.65 -4.52
N ILE A 78 10.42 1.90 -5.54
CA ILE A 78 10.71 2.89 -6.58
C ILE A 78 10.39 4.32 -6.12
N SER A 79 9.35 4.51 -5.32
CA SER A 79 8.95 5.81 -4.77
C SER A 79 9.70 6.15 -3.48
N ASP A 80 9.62 7.40 -3.06
CA ASP A 80 9.96 7.77 -1.68
C ASP A 80 8.89 7.25 -0.70
N VAL A 81 9.30 7.07 0.55
CA VAL A 81 8.39 6.73 1.65
C VAL A 81 7.60 7.98 2.02
N LYS A 82 6.26 7.88 2.02
CA LYS A 82 5.37 9.01 2.32
C LYS A 82 4.53 8.72 3.57
N PRO A 83 4.53 9.61 4.57
CA PRO A 83 3.63 9.50 5.72
C PRO A 83 2.22 9.94 5.31
N TYR A 84 1.30 9.00 5.11
CA TYR A 84 -0.08 9.33 4.72
C TYR A 84 -1.00 9.66 5.90
N LEU A 85 -0.85 8.97 7.03
CA LEU A 85 -1.79 9.08 8.16
C LEU A 85 -1.59 10.33 9.01
N MET A 86 -0.34 10.80 9.18
CA MET A 86 -0.12 12.05 9.91
C MET A 86 -0.73 13.26 9.18
N GLU A 87 -0.73 13.28 7.85
CA GLU A 87 -1.39 14.33 7.08
C GLU A 87 -2.92 14.23 7.16
N PHE A 88 -3.47 13.01 7.18
CA PHE A 88 -4.91 12.79 7.28
C PHE A 88 -5.51 13.29 8.60
N TRP A 89 -4.79 13.23 9.72
CA TRP A 89 -5.27 13.79 11.00
C TRP A 89 -5.03 15.30 11.12
N ARG A 90 -4.01 15.83 10.44
CA ARG A 90 -3.69 17.26 10.45
C ARG A 90 -4.73 18.14 9.74
N GLN A 91 -5.53 17.56 8.83
CA GLN A 91 -6.65 18.27 8.19
C GLN A 91 -7.92 18.34 9.06
N TYR A 92 -7.93 17.69 10.22
CA TYR A 92 -9.01 17.78 11.22
C TYR A 92 -8.63 18.63 12.45
N GLU A 93 -7.46 19.26 12.44
CA GLU A 93 -7.06 20.35 13.36
C GLU A 93 -7.28 21.71 12.69
#